data_AF-A0A7W6GGC0-F1
#
_entry.id   AF-A0A7W6GGC0-F1
#
_cell.length_a   1.000
_cell.length_b   1.000
_cell.length_c   1.000
_cell.angle_alpha   90.00
_cell.angle_beta   90.00
_cell.angle_gamma   90.00
#
_symmetry.space_group_name_H-M   'P 1'
#
loop_
_entity.id
_entity.type
_entity.pdbx_description
1 polymer ?
#
loop_
_entity_poly.entity_id
_entity_poly.type
_entity_poly.pdbx_seq_one_letter_code
_entity_poly.pdbx_strand_id
1 'polypeptide(L)'
;MTEPATRPEREALPIAPRELIDRLPLLGRAMLTATKGGATHERIGLVQKTAVEGDAALLSGDCHDARIDLGTLARVVADRSGKMKDRVLPRLEFQTADGETVFSVIALDGIEPFEAALASTPVGKSLPPKEKPAAGPAELAEDDPGQAPFAAARDAGGEVTIALALPGLAQRWRGRVAEITPAMGFINVMTSDFHLHLRGGAIASWRREEMEDGLMFSAEDHLGAPTGLTISGPASSFSA
;
A
#
# COMPACT_ATOMS: atom_id res chain seq x y z
N MET A 1 -30.88 -18.69 -22.53
CA MET A 1 -29.80 -17.77 -22.10
C MET A 1 -30.04 -17.50 -20.64
N THR A 2 -29.22 -18.05 -19.75
CA THR A 2 -29.24 -17.71 -18.33
C THR A 2 -28.81 -16.25 -18.19
N GLU A 3 -29.58 -15.43 -17.48
CA GLU A 3 -29.10 -14.11 -17.07
C GLU A 3 -27.74 -14.28 -16.37
N PRO A 4 -26.74 -13.43 -16.67
CA PRO A 4 -25.49 -13.48 -15.94
C PRO A 4 -25.80 -13.26 -14.46
N ALA A 5 -25.36 -14.18 -13.60
CA ALA A 5 -25.54 -14.05 -12.17
C ALA A 5 -24.94 -12.71 -11.71
N THR A 6 -25.78 -11.82 -11.17
CA THR A 6 -25.33 -10.53 -10.64
C THR A 6 -24.36 -10.76 -9.50
N ARG A 7 -23.13 -10.27 -9.63
CA ARG A 7 -22.13 -10.37 -8.56
C ARG A 7 -22.54 -9.51 -7.36
N PRO A 8 -22.31 -9.97 -6.12
CA PRO A 8 -22.49 -9.14 -4.93
C PRO A 8 -21.60 -7.90 -4.95
N GLU A 9 -22.03 -6.83 -4.27
CA GLU A 9 -21.21 -5.63 -4.08
C GLU A 9 -19.89 -5.97 -3.36
N ARG A 10 -19.97 -6.85 -2.34
CA ARG A 10 -18.80 -7.40 -1.65
C ARG A 10 -18.89 -8.91 -1.57
N GLU A 11 -17.84 -9.62 -2.00
CA GLU A 11 -17.82 -11.08 -2.04
C GLU A 11 -16.45 -11.66 -1.66
N ALA A 12 -16.44 -12.76 -0.91
CA ALA A 12 -15.26 -13.60 -0.75
C ALA A 12 -15.10 -14.48 -2.00
N LEU A 13 -14.04 -14.27 -2.76
CA LEU A 13 -13.81 -14.96 -4.03
C LEU A 13 -13.38 -16.41 -3.78
N PRO A 14 -13.94 -17.39 -4.50
CA PRO A 14 -13.58 -18.81 -4.38
C PRO A 14 -12.35 -19.11 -5.24
N ILE A 15 -11.27 -18.37 -5.00
CA ILE A 15 -9.99 -18.46 -5.72
C ILE A 15 -8.83 -18.31 -4.75
N ALA A 16 -7.75 -19.05 -4.98
CA ALA A 16 -6.55 -18.89 -4.18
C ALA A 16 -5.93 -17.50 -4.38
N PRO A 17 -5.45 -16.81 -3.33
CA PRO A 17 -4.78 -15.52 -3.45
C PRO A 17 -3.68 -15.49 -4.51
N ARG A 18 -2.87 -16.57 -4.57
CA ARG A 18 -1.80 -16.75 -5.55
C ARG A 18 -2.29 -16.61 -7.00
N GLU A 19 -3.39 -17.27 -7.34
CA GLU A 19 -3.93 -17.25 -8.72
C GLU A 19 -4.47 -15.87 -9.12
N LEU A 20 -4.93 -15.09 -8.15
CA LEU A 20 -5.44 -13.75 -8.41
C LEU A 20 -4.31 -12.71 -8.51
N ILE A 21 -3.19 -12.91 -7.81
CA ILE A 21 -2.01 -12.06 -7.93
C ILE A 21 -1.53 -12.01 -9.38
N ASP A 22 -1.49 -13.14 -10.08
CA ASP A 22 -1.07 -13.21 -11.48
C ASP A 22 -1.99 -12.44 -12.44
N ARG A 23 -3.18 -12.04 -11.98
CA ARG A 23 -4.17 -11.27 -12.77
C ARG A 23 -4.14 -9.77 -12.45
N LEU A 24 -3.36 -9.32 -11.48
CA LEU A 24 -3.26 -7.90 -11.14
C LEU A 24 -2.87 -6.99 -12.33
N PRO A 25 -2.02 -7.42 -13.29
CA PRO A 25 -1.77 -6.63 -14.50
C PRO A 25 -3.02 -6.33 -15.34
N LEU A 26 -4.07 -7.15 -15.24
CA LEU A 26 -5.31 -6.98 -16.00
C LEU A 26 -6.21 -5.86 -15.46
N LEU A 27 -5.92 -5.33 -14.27
CA LEU A 27 -6.70 -4.26 -13.64
C LEU A 27 -6.46 -2.88 -14.27
N GLY A 28 -5.49 -2.76 -15.18
CA GLY A 28 -5.02 -1.48 -15.70
C GLY A 28 -4.20 -0.73 -14.65
N ARG A 29 -4.40 0.59 -14.53
CA ARG A 29 -3.82 1.37 -13.44
C ARG A 29 -4.40 0.90 -12.12
N ALA A 30 -3.53 0.54 -11.20
CA ALA A 30 -3.88 0.05 -9.88
C ALA A 30 -3.16 0.84 -8.79
N MET A 31 -3.77 0.90 -7.61
CA MET A 31 -3.16 1.40 -6.39
C MET A 31 -3.00 0.26 -5.39
N LEU A 32 -1.76 -0.15 -5.11
CA LEU A 32 -1.46 -1.10 -4.04
C LEU A 32 -1.22 -0.33 -2.75
N THR A 33 -2.12 -0.51 -1.78
CA THR A 33 -2.15 0.23 -0.52
C THR A 33 -2.04 -0.71 0.67
N ALA A 34 -1.20 -0.34 1.63
CA ALA A 34 -1.05 -1.03 2.90
C ALA A 34 -0.88 0.00 4.02
N THR A 35 -1.42 -0.31 5.20
CA THR A 35 -1.39 0.60 6.36
C THR A 35 -0.93 -0.13 7.61
N LYS A 36 0.02 0.46 8.34
CA LYS A 36 0.39 0.03 9.70
C LYS A 36 1.04 1.18 10.46
N GLY A 37 0.83 1.20 11.79
CA GLY A 37 1.54 2.14 12.66
C GLY A 37 1.34 3.60 12.26
N GLY A 38 0.14 3.96 11.79
CA GLY A 38 -0.19 5.30 11.32
C GLY A 38 0.38 5.70 9.94
N ALA A 39 1.11 4.81 9.26
CA ALA A 39 1.59 5.03 7.90
C ALA A 39 0.73 4.27 6.89
N THR A 40 0.21 4.97 5.88
CA THR A 40 -0.39 4.38 4.68
C THR A 40 0.55 4.59 3.51
N HIS A 41 0.99 3.49 2.89
CA HIS A 41 1.95 3.48 1.80
C HIS A 41 1.27 2.97 0.52
N GLU A 42 1.22 3.82 -0.51
CA GLU A 42 0.46 3.57 -1.73
C GLU A 42 1.36 3.64 -2.97
N ARG A 43 1.38 2.60 -3.79
CA ARG A 43 2.03 2.60 -5.11
C ARG A 43 0.98 2.63 -6.20
N ILE A 44 1.11 3.56 -7.14
CA ILE A 44 0.09 3.92 -8.11
C ILE A 44 0.64 3.77 -9.53
N GLY A 45 -0.02 2.98 -10.36
CA GLY A 45 0.38 2.79 -11.76
C GLY A 45 0.08 1.40 -12.26
N LEU A 46 0.68 1.04 -13.39
CA LEU A 46 0.53 -0.30 -13.98
C LEU A 46 1.35 -1.31 -13.21
N VAL A 47 0.73 -2.41 -12.79
CA VAL A 47 1.47 -3.62 -12.42
C VAL A 47 1.96 -4.26 -13.73
N GLN A 48 3.21 -4.04 -14.09
CA GLN A 48 3.74 -4.49 -15.39
C GLN A 48 3.99 -6.00 -15.41
N LYS A 49 4.51 -6.55 -14.32
CA LYS A 49 4.85 -7.97 -14.23
C LYS A 49 4.61 -8.52 -12.84
N THR A 50 4.09 -9.74 -12.80
CA THR A 50 4.08 -10.59 -11.61
C THR A 50 5.01 -11.78 -11.81
N ALA A 51 5.60 -12.26 -10.72
CA ALA A 51 6.36 -13.49 -10.68
C ALA A 51 6.12 -14.20 -9.36
N VAL A 52 6.24 -15.53 -9.33
CA VAL A 52 6.20 -16.32 -8.11
C VAL A 52 7.54 -17.00 -7.90
N GLU A 53 8.14 -16.78 -6.73
CA GLU A 53 9.44 -17.30 -6.30
C GLU A 53 9.27 -18.04 -4.97
N GLY A 54 9.10 -19.36 -5.03
CA GLY A 54 8.77 -20.17 -3.86
C GLY A 54 7.43 -19.73 -3.27
N ASP A 55 7.46 -19.32 -1.99
CA ASP A 55 6.29 -18.87 -1.24
C ASP A 55 6.04 -17.35 -1.37
N ALA A 56 6.79 -16.66 -2.23
CA ALA A 56 6.60 -15.23 -2.45
C ALA A 56 6.10 -14.91 -3.85
N ALA A 57 5.25 -13.89 -3.95
CA ALA A 57 4.95 -13.23 -5.21
C ALA A 57 5.65 -11.87 -5.30
N LEU A 58 6.14 -11.52 -6.48
CA LEU A 58 6.75 -10.25 -6.78
C LEU A 58 5.83 -9.46 -7.72
N LEU A 59 5.58 -8.20 -7.39
CA LEU A 59 5.06 -7.21 -8.33
C LEU A 59 6.21 -6.30 -8.73
N SER A 60 6.40 -6.13 -10.03
CA SER A 60 7.47 -5.33 -10.58
C SER A 60 6.98 -4.46 -11.72
N GLY A 61 7.65 -3.32 -11.86
CA GLY A 61 7.50 -2.38 -12.95
C GLY A 61 7.93 -0.98 -12.53
N ASP A 62 7.78 0.00 -13.42
CA ASP A 62 8.19 1.38 -13.16
C ASP A 62 7.53 1.96 -11.89
N CYS A 63 6.27 1.59 -11.64
CA CYS A 63 5.48 2.10 -10.51
C CYS A 63 5.37 1.13 -9.33
N HIS A 64 5.72 -0.15 -9.47
CA HIS A 64 5.50 -1.15 -8.42
C HIS A 64 6.77 -1.93 -8.14
N ASP A 65 7.17 -1.96 -6.87
CA ASP A 65 8.21 -2.84 -6.33
C ASP A 65 7.66 -3.40 -5.01
N ALA A 66 7.10 -4.61 -5.07
CA ALA A 66 6.52 -5.27 -3.91
C ALA A 66 6.82 -6.76 -3.89
N ARG A 67 7.05 -7.28 -2.68
CA ARG A 67 7.16 -8.70 -2.37
C ARG A 67 6.06 -9.08 -1.40
N ILE A 68 5.27 -10.08 -1.76
CA ILE A 68 4.16 -10.60 -0.98
C ILE A 68 4.53 -12.00 -0.51
N ASP A 69 4.36 -12.27 0.78
CA ASP A 69 4.45 -13.63 1.32
C ASP A 69 3.08 -14.32 1.19
N LEU A 70 3.00 -15.28 0.26
CA LEU A 70 1.77 -16.00 -0.06
C LEU A 70 1.29 -16.86 1.10
N GLY A 71 2.19 -17.31 1.99
CA GLY A 71 1.83 -18.12 3.15
C GLY A 71 0.98 -17.37 4.18
N THR A 72 1.02 -16.03 4.15
CA THR A 72 0.19 -15.18 5.02
C THR A 72 -1.24 -14.98 4.49
N LEU A 73 -1.48 -15.27 3.21
CA LEU A 73 -2.73 -14.97 2.55
C LEU A 73 -3.65 -16.20 2.52
N ALA A 74 -4.87 -16.04 3.04
CA ALA A 74 -5.86 -17.12 3.07
C ALA A 74 -7.04 -16.87 2.14
N ARG A 75 -7.43 -15.61 1.93
CA ARG A 75 -8.62 -15.26 1.14
C ARG A 75 -8.46 -13.94 0.40
N VAL A 76 -9.26 -13.77 -0.65
CA VAL A 76 -9.40 -12.49 -1.34
C VAL A 76 -10.86 -12.06 -1.33
N VAL A 77 -11.09 -10.79 -1.02
CA VAL A 77 -12.41 -10.17 -1.09
C VAL A 77 -12.43 -9.17 -2.23
N ALA A 78 -13.41 -9.30 -3.12
CA ALA A 78 -13.75 -8.24 -4.07
C ALA A 78 -14.76 -7.29 -3.42
N ASP A 79 -14.49 -5.99 -3.46
CA ASP A 79 -15.35 -4.92 -2.95
C ASP A 79 -15.57 -3.87 -4.04
N ARG A 80 -16.82 -3.72 -4.47
CA ARG A 80 -17.28 -2.81 -5.52
C ARG A 80 -17.97 -1.56 -4.97
N SER A 81 -18.06 -1.44 -3.64
CA SER A 81 -18.73 -0.30 -3.00
C SER A 81 -17.92 1.00 -3.07
N GLY A 82 -16.62 0.91 -3.37
CA GLY A 82 -15.71 2.05 -3.48
C GLY A 82 -16.16 3.03 -4.57
N LYS A 83 -16.34 4.29 -4.21
CA LYS A 83 -16.74 5.36 -5.13
C LYS A 83 -15.88 6.60 -4.92
N MET A 84 -15.49 7.23 -6.03
CA MET A 84 -14.89 8.56 -6.06
C MET A 84 -15.71 9.42 -7.02
N LYS A 85 -16.49 10.35 -6.46
CA LYS A 85 -17.54 11.07 -7.20
C LYS A 85 -18.45 10.06 -7.92
N ASP A 86 -18.58 10.16 -9.24
CA ASP A 86 -19.44 9.29 -10.05
C ASP A 86 -18.75 7.99 -10.50
N ARG A 87 -17.45 7.80 -10.18
CA ARG A 87 -16.68 6.63 -10.61
C ARG A 87 -16.65 5.56 -9.52
N VAL A 88 -16.96 4.31 -9.90
CA VAL A 88 -16.71 3.14 -9.06
C VAL A 88 -15.23 2.79 -9.11
N LEU A 89 -14.60 2.67 -7.94
CA LEU A 89 -13.21 2.26 -7.74
C LEU A 89 -13.22 0.95 -6.95
N PRO A 90 -13.43 -0.20 -7.63
CA PRO A 90 -13.48 -1.47 -6.95
C PRO A 90 -12.08 -1.87 -6.48
N ARG A 91 -12.02 -2.75 -5.48
CA ARG A 91 -10.76 -3.23 -4.91
C ARG A 91 -10.77 -4.71 -4.61
N LEU A 92 -9.58 -5.29 -4.61
CA LEU A 92 -9.28 -6.58 -4.05
C LEU A 92 -8.62 -6.39 -2.69
N GLU A 93 -9.17 -7.01 -1.64
CA GLU A 93 -8.57 -7.06 -0.31
C GLU A 93 -7.94 -8.44 -0.11
N PHE A 94 -6.63 -8.50 0.06
CA PHE A 94 -5.90 -9.73 0.34
C PHE A 94 -5.78 -9.91 1.85
N GLN A 95 -6.33 -11.01 2.36
CA GLN A 95 -6.61 -11.17 3.79
C GLN A 95 -5.99 -12.43 4.36
N THR A 96 -5.64 -12.36 5.65
CA THR A 96 -5.21 -13.49 6.47
C THR A 96 -6.38 -14.45 6.75
N ALA A 97 -6.10 -15.59 7.39
CA ALA A 97 -7.11 -16.55 7.80
C ALA A 97 -8.15 -15.95 8.77
N ASP A 98 -7.71 -15.07 9.66
CA ASP A 98 -8.57 -14.36 10.63
C ASP A 98 -9.39 -13.26 9.96
N GLY A 99 -9.05 -12.91 8.71
CA GLY A 99 -9.78 -11.96 7.90
C GLY A 99 -9.26 -10.53 7.92
N GLU A 100 -8.12 -10.31 8.57
CA GLU A 100 -7.40 -9.04 8.54
C GLU A 100 -6.85 -8.77 7.15
N THR A 101 -6.98 -7.53 6.68
CA THR A 101 -6.47 -7.12 5.37
C THR A 101 -4.97 -6.85 5.47
N VAL A 102 -4.17 -7.64 4.75
CA VAL A 102 -2.72 -7.43 4.63
C VAL A 102 -2.44 -6.23 3.73
N PHE A 103 -3.09 -6.20 2.56
CA PHE A 103 -3.05 -5.09 1.62
C PHE A 103 -4.28 -5.09 0.72
N SER A 104 -4.51 -3.97 0.03
CA SER A 104 -5.55 -3.85 -0.98
C SER A 104 -4.99 -3.40 -2.32
N VAL A 105 -5.62 -3.84 -3.40
CA VAL A 105 -5.35 -3.35 -4.77
C VAL A 105 -6.63 -2.71 -5.30
N ILE A 106 -6.60 -1.39 -5.48
CA ILE A 106 -7.74 -0.63 -6.00
C ILE A 106 -7.55 -0.46 -7.52
N ALA A 107 -8.56 -0.84 -8.30
CA ALA A 107 -8.56 -0.63 -9.75
C ALA A 107 -8.93 0.83 -10.05
N LEU A 108 -7.92 1.64 -10.38
CA LEU A 108 -8.09 3.05 -10.67
C LEU A 108 -8.73 3.29 -12.04
N ASP A 109 -8.67 2.29 -12.93
CA ASP A 109 -9.31 2.34 -14.23
C ASP A 109 -10.81 1.99 -14.21
N GLY A 110 -11.35 1.60 -13.06
CA GLY A 110 -12.79 1.45 -12.85
C GLY A 110 -13.28 0.00 -12.88
N ILE A 111 -14.60 -0.16 -13.05
CA ILE A 111 -15.27 -1.45 -12.86
C ILE A 111 -15.09 -2.40 -14.05
N GLU A 112 -14.98 -1.88 -15.27
CA GLU A 112 -14.84 -2.69 -16.48
C GLU A 112 -13.56 -3.55 -16.51
N PRO A 113 -12.34 -3.00 -16.33
CA PRO A 113 -11.13 -3.83 -16.27
C PRO A 113 -11.11 -4.75 -15.05
N PHE A 114 -11.72 -4.30 -13.94
CA PHE A 114 -11.85 -5.12 -12.73
C PHE A 114 -12.69 -6.38 -12.96
N GLU A 115 -13.86 -6.25 -13.59
CA GLU A 115 -14.70 -7.40 -13.92
C GLU A 115 -14.06 -8.30 -14.98
N ALA A 116 -13.36 -7.72 -15.96
CA ALA A 116 -12.60 -8.49 -16.94
C ALA A 116 -11.53 -9.38 -16.28
N ALA A 117 -10.80 -8.85 -15.29
CA ALA A 117 -9.80 -9.62 -14.52
C ALA A 117 -10.43 -10.75 -13.69
N LEU A 118 -11.70 -10.63 -13.31
CA LEU A 118 -12.46 -11.60 -12.54
C LEU A 118 -13.37 -12.51 -13.39
N ALA A 119 -13.39 -12.35 -14.72
CA ALA A 119 -14.36 -13.01 -15.59
C ALA A 119 -14.35 -14.55 -15.49
N SER A 120 -13.17 -15.16 -15.26
CA SER A 120 -13.01 -16.60 -15.08
C SER A 120 -13.15 -17.08 -13.63
N THR A 121 -13.35 -16.18 -12.67
CA THR A 121 -13.53 -16.51 -11.26
C THR A 121 -15.02 -16.78 -10.99
N PRO A 122 -15.40 -17.92 -10.36
CA PRO A 122 -16.79 -18.14 -9.98
C PRO A 122 -17.32 -17.03 -9.06
N VAL A 123 -18.64 -16.85 -9.03
CA VAL A 123 -19.29 -15.93 -8.08
C VAL A 123 -19.01 -16.42 -6.66
N GLY A 124 -18.58 -15.50 -5.81
CA GLY A 124 -18.18 -15.77 -4.44
C GLY A 124 -19.31 -15.68 -3.43
N LYS A 125 -18.95 -15.90 -2.16
CA LYS A 125 -19.88 -15.76 -1.04
C LYS A 125 -20.10 -14.27 -0.76
N SER A 126 -21.35 -13.83 -0.81
CA SER A 126 -21.72 -12.46 -0.41
C SER A 126 -21.27 -12.15 1.01
N LEU A 127 -20.71 -10.97 1.21
CA LEU A 127 -20.28 -10.44 2.50
C LEU A 127 -21.07 -9.19 2.86
N PRO A 128 -21.24 -8.88 4.15
CA PRO A 128 -21.82 -7.62 4.56
C PRO A 128 -20.93 -6.44 4.10
N PRO A 129 -21.51 -5.24 3.97
CA PRO A 129 -20.75 -4.01 3.77
C PRO A 129 -19.63 -3.88 4.79
N LYS A 130 -18.49 -3.35 4.37
CA LYS A 130 -17.37 -3.10 5.27
C LYS A 130 -17.70 -1.92 6.18
N GLU A 131 -17.70 -2.15 7.49
CA GLU A 131 -17.75 -1.06 8.46
C GLU A 131 -16.47 -0.24 8.34
N LYS A 132 -16.62 1.08 8.20
CA LYS A 132 -15.47 2.00 8.27
C LYS A 132 -15.20 2.27 9.74
N PRO A 133 -14.02 1.92 10.28
CA PRO A 133 -13.65 2.32 11.62
C PRO A 133 -13.76 3.84 11.73
N ALA A 134 -14.33 4.33 12.82
CA ALA A 134 -14.28 5.75 13.14
C ALA A 134 -12.83 6.11 13.47
N ALA A 135 -12.10 6.65 12.50
CA ALA A 135 -10.80 7.24 12.77
C ALA A 135 -11.05 8.57 13.49
N GLY A 136 -10.57 8.69 14.73
CA GLY A 136 -10.51 9.98 15.42
C GLY A 136 -9.68 10.98 14.62
N PRO A 137 -9.90 12.29 14.80
CA PRO A 137 -9.13 13.33 14.11
C PRO A 137 -7.63 13.10 14.34
N ALA A 138 -6.86 13.24 13.27
CA ALA A 138 -5.41 13.27 13.39
C ALA A 138 -4.98 14.69 13.75
N GLU A 139 -4.05 14.81 14.69
CA GLU A 139 -3.41 16.07 15.05
C GLU A 139 -1.95 15.97 14.65
N LEU A 140 -1.42 17.04 14.09
CA LEU A 140 -0.02 17.11 13.65
C LEU A 140 0.65 18.29 14.32
N ALA A 141 1.69 18.01 15.09
CA ALA A 141 2.55 19.04 15.67
C ALA A 141 3.44 19.67 14.59
N GLU A 142 3.83 20.93 14.77
CA GLU A 142 4.72 21.64 13.84
C GLU A 142 6.11 20.99 13.77
N ASP A 143 6.57 20.42 14.88
CA ASP A 143 7.87 19.77 15.06
C ASP A 143 7.75 18.24 15.16
N ASP A 144 6.72 17.66 14.53
CA ASP A 144 6.46 16.22 14.60
C ASP A 144 7.70 15.41 14.14
N PRO A 145 8.22 14.50 15.00
CA PRO A 145 9.45 13.76 14.72
C PRO A 145 9.31 12.83 13.51
N GLY A 146 8.08 12.48 13.10
CA GLY A 146 7.80 11.70 11.90
C GLY A 146 8.30 12.37 10.61
N GLN A 147 8.46 13.70 10.59
CA GLN A 147 8.84 14.43 9.39
C GLN A 147 10.36 14.44 9.12
N ALA A 148 11.18 14.25 10.17
CA ALA A 148 12.61 14.58 10.15
C ALA A 148 13.42 13.98 8.97
N PRO A 149 13.42 12.66 8.72
CA PRO A 149 14.24 12.12 7.63
C PRO A 149 13.70 12.45 6.23
N PHE A 150 12.38 12.66 6.09
CA PHE A 150 11.80 13.11 4.83
C PHE A 150 12.22 14.55 4.52
N ALA A 151 12.23 15.43 5.54
CA ALA A 151 12.68 16.81 5.38
C ALA A 151 14.17 16.86 5.00
N ALA A 152 15.02 16.08 5.69
CA ALA A 152 16.42 15.95 5.33
C ALA A 152 16.62 15.45 3.88
N ALA A 153 15.82 14.46 3.45
CA ALA A 153 15.85 13.95 2.08
C ALA A 153 15.43 14.98 1.04
N ARG A 154 14.39 15.76 1.34
CA ARG A 154 13.93 16.87 0.50
C ARG A 154 15.00 17.94 0.36
N ASP A 155 15.58 18.37 1.47
CA ASP A 155 16.52 19.49 1.50
C ASP A 155 17.84 19.15 0.80
N ALA A 156 18.33 17.92 0.95
CA ALA A 156 19.48 17.41 0.20
C ALA A 156 19.15 17.14 -1.28
N GLY A 157 17.87 16.94 -1.60
CA GLY A 157 17.36 16.65 -2.94
C GLY A 157 17.79 15.29 -3.50
N GLY A 158 18.45 14.44 -2.71
CA GLY A 158 18.95 13.14 -3.14
C GLY A 158 17.85 12.12 -3.42
N GLU A 159 18.19 11.04 -4.13
CA GLU A 159 17.28 9.91 -4.28
C GLU A 159 17.30 9.07 -3.00
N VAL A 160 16.11 8.64 -2.56
CA VAL A 160 15.88 7.79 -1.41
C VAL A 160 14.95 6.64 -1.77
N THR A 161 14.95 5.61 -0.95
CA THR A 161 13.95 4.54 -0.94
C THR A 161 13.08 4.71 0.29
N ILE A 162 11.76 4.84 0.12
CA ILE A 162 10.78 4.76 1.20
C ILE A 162 10.13 3.38 1.10
N ALA A 163 10.11 2.63 2.20
CA ALA A 163 9.58 1.28 2.22
C ALA A 163 8.64 1.05 3.41
N LEU A 164 7.67 0.17 3.20
CA LEU A 164 6.82 -0.36 4.26
C LEU A 164 6.94 -1.89 4.24
N ALA A 165 7.43 -2.46 5.35
CA ALA A 165 7.59 -3.89 5.55
C ALA A 165 6.69 -4.41 6.68
N LEU A 166 5.75 -5.27 6.33
CA LEU A 166 4.75 -5.88 7.19
C LEU A 166 4.81 -7.40 7.07
N PRO A 167 4.30 -8.16 8.05
CA PRO A 167 3.98 -9.57 7.82
C PRO A 167 3.08 -9.69 6.58
N GLY A 168 3.53 -10.42 5.56
CA GLY A 168 2.78 -10.62 4.32
C GLY A 168 3.08 -9.67 3.16
N LEU A 169 3.69 -8.51 3.40
CA LEU A 169 4.00 -7.53 2.34
C LEU A 169 5.24 -6.70 2.67
N ALA A 170 6.15 -6.59 1.71
CA ALA A 170 7.11 -5.50 1.64
C ALA A 170 6.87 -4.70 0.36
N GLN A 171 6.72 -3.38 0.45
CA GLN A 171 6.54 -2.49 -0.70
C GLN A 171 7.53 -1.32 -0.62
N ARG A 172 8.03 -0.87 -1.77
CA ARG A 172 9.02 0.20 -1.86
C ARG A 172 8.66 1.22 -2.93
N TRP A 173 9.07 2.46 -2.68
CA TRP A 173 9.20 3.51 -3.67
C TRP A 173 10.63 4.03 -3.66
N ARG A 174 11.16 4.36 -4.83
CA ARG A 174 12.46 5.00 -4.99
C ARG A 174 12.28 6.28 -5.80
N GLY A 175 12.81 7.37 -5.29
CA GLY A 175 12.74 8.67 -5.95
C GLY A 175 13.21 9.80 -5.06
N ARG A 176 12.96 11.04 -5.51
CA ARG A 176 13.30 12.26 -4.76
C ARG A 176 12.08 12.77 -4.03
N VAL A 177 12.23 13.08 -2.74
CA VAL A 177 11.17 13.74 -1.96
C VAL A 177 11.16 15.21 -2.36
N ALA A 178 10.30 15.59 -3.31
CA ALA A 178 10.25 16.97 -3.80
C ALA A 178 9.50 17.90 -2.83
N GLU A 179 8.42 17.40 -2.24
CA GLU A 179 7.54 18.15 -1.36
C GLU A 179 7.05 17.28 -0.20
N ILE A 180 6.82 17.92 0.94
CA ILE A 180 6.15 17.35 2.10
C ILE A 180 4.98 18.27 2.42
N THR A 181 3.76 17.75 2.35
CA THR A 181 2.54 18.55 2.49
C THR A 181 1.78 18.14 3.76
N PRO A 182 1.87 18.93 4.86
CA PRO A 182 1.02 18.74 6.03
C PRO A 182 -0.45 18.97 5.66
N ALA A 183 -1.32 17.99 5.88
CA ALA A 183 -2.76 18.14 5.64
C ALA A 183 -3.59 17.21 6.52
N MET A 184 -4.68 17.74 7.09
CA MET A 184 -5.66 16.96 7.87
C MET A 184 -5.05 16.12 9.01
N GLY A 185 -3.95 16.58 9.60
CA GLY A 185 -3.22 15.85 10.65
C GLY A 185 -2.25 14.78 10.15
N PHE A 186 -1.87 14.81 8.87
CA PHE A 186 -0.92 13.89 8.25
C PHE A 186 0.26 14.63 7.64
N ILE A 187 1.43 14.03 7.74
CA ILE A 187 2.61 14.32 6.91
C ILE A 187 2.44 13.54 5.61
N ASN A 188 2.46 14.23 4.47
CA ASN A 188 2.24 13.59 3.17
C ASN A 188 3.45 13.75 2.26
N VAL A 189 3.85 12.66 1.59
CA VAL A 189 4.77 12.68 0.45
C VAL A 189 4.01 12.15 -0.74
N MET A 190 3.84 12.96 -1.78
CA MET A 190 3.00 12.60 -2.94
C MET A 190 3.73 12.86 -4.25
N THR A 191 3.80 11.83 -5.08
CA THR A 191 4.22 11.87 -6.49
C THR A 191 3.12 11.27 -7.36
N SER A 192 3.32 11.25 -8.68
CA SER A 192 2.36 10.63 -9.60
C SER A 192 2.16 9.12 -9.40
N ASP A 193 3.14 8.45 -8.79
CA ASP A 193 3.19 6.99 -8.63
C ASP A 193 3.31 6.53 -7.17
N PHE A 194 3.42 7.45 -6.22
CA PHE A 194 3.61 7.14 -4.81
C PHE A 194 2.89 8.13 -3.90
N HIS A 195 2.12 7.62 -2.95
CA HIS A 195 1.66 8.41 -1.80
C HIS A 195 2.08 7.76 -0.49
N LEU A 196 2.60 8.59 0.42
CA LEU A 196 2.70 8.30 1.84
C LEU A 196 1.75 9.22 2.59
N HIS A 197 0.91 8.65 3.43
CA HIS A 197 0.17 9.38 4.46
C HIS A 197 0.66 8.91 5.82
N LEU A 198 1.36 9.76 6.55
CA LEU A 198 1.84 9.46 7.89
C LEU A 198 1.05 10.28 8.92
N ARG A 199 0.28 9.60 9.75
CA ARG A 199 -0.52 10.24 10.81
C ARG A 199 0.41 10.95 11.80
N GLY A 200 0.09 12.20 12.14
CA GLY A 200 0.79 12.94 13.19
C GLY A 200 0.80 12.19 14.51
N GLY A 201 1.94 12.23 15.20
CA GLY A 201 2.20 11.51 16.44
C GLY A 201 2.31 10.00 16.29
N ALA A 202 2.32 9.43 15.07
CA ALA A 202 2.45 7.98 14.90
C ALA A 202 3.89 7.49 15.10
N ILE A 203 4.88 8.33 14.80
CA ILE A 203 6.30 8.03 14.97
C ILE A 203 6.79 8.83 16.18
N ALA A 204 7.46 8.17 17.11
CA ALA A 204 8.08 8.82 18.25
C ALA A 204 9.58 9.10 17.99
N SER A 205 10.25 8.18 17.28
CA SER A 205 11.67 8.30 16.96
C SER A 205 12.03 7.56 15.67
N TRP A 206 13.24 7.85 15.19
CA TRP A 206 13.86 7.12 14.10
C TRP A 206 15.15 6.48 14.58
N ARG A 207 15.25 5.16 14.45
CA ARG A 207 16.53 4.47 14.63
C ARG A 207 17.35 4.64 13.37
N ARG A 208 18.49 5.30 13.51
CA ARG A 208 19.47 5.50 12.43
C ARG A 208 20.48 4.35 12.42
N GLU A 209 20.66 3.76 11.25
CA GLU A 209 21.60 2.67 11.00
C GLU A 209 22.51 3.05 9.82
N GLU A 210 23.82 2.84 9.98
CA GLU A 210 24.77 2.96 8.87
C GLU A 210 24.71 1.69 8.03
N MET A 211 24.59 1.89 6.72
CA MET A 211 24.59 0.84 5.71
C MET A 211 25.89 0.97 4.90
N GLU A 212 26.30 -0.10 4.24
CA GLU A 212 27.48 -0.09 3.36
C GLU A 212 27.46 1.08 2.35
N ASP A 213 26.27 1.35 1.78
CA ASP A 213 26.05 2.37 0.75
C ASP A 213 25.30 3.62 1.25
N GLY A 214 25.17 3.84 2.55
CA GLY A 214 24.53 5.05 3.06
C GLY A 214 23.88 4.93 4.43
N LEU A 215 22.67 5.50 4.57
CA LEU A 215 21.93 5.55 5.82
C LEU A 215 20.56 4.91 5.65
N MET A 216 20.09 4.28 6.73
CA MET A 216 18.71 3.85 6.89
C MET A 216 18.14 4.45 8.18
N PHE A 217 16.92 4.96 8.09
CA PHE A 217 16.12 5.39 9.22
C PHE A 217 14.92 4.46 9.32
N SER A 218 14.79 3.79 10.47
CA SER A 218 13.66 2.90 10.80
C SER A 218 12.73 3.59 11.79
N ALA A 219 11.45 3.72 11.46
CA ALA A 219 10.50 4.45 12.29
C ALA A 219 10.02 3.60 13.48
N GLU A 220 10.05 4.18 14.67
CA GLU A 220 9.65 3.56 15.94
C GLU A 220 8.48 4.32 16.57
N ASP A 221 7.54 3.59 17.16
CA ASP A 221 6.39 4.16 17.88
C ASP A 221 6.76 4.60 19.31
N HIS A 222 5.78 5.10 20.08
CA HIS A 222 5.97 5.56 21.46
C HIS A 222 6.46 4.48 22.44
N LEU A 223 6.39 3.20 22.06
CA LEU A 223 6.90 2.08 22.84
C LEU A 223 8.29 1.64 22.35
N GLY A 224 8.87 2.34 21.37
CA GLY A 224 10.13 1.97 20.73
C GLY A 224 9.98 0.77 19.77
N ALA A 225 8.76 0.37 19.43
CA ALA A 225 8.53 -0.77 18.56
C ALA A 225 8.62 -0.33 17.08
N PRO A 226 9.22 -1.16 16.19
CA PRO A 226 9.32 -0.83 14.78
C PRO A 226 7.93 -0.84 14.12
N THR A 227 7.60 0.24 13.43
CA THR A 227 6.33 0.36 12.69
C THR A 227 6.34 -0.41 11.37
N GLY A 228 7.54 -0.66 10.83
CA GLY A 228 7.77 -1.23 9.50
C GLY A 228 8.04 -0.19 8.42
N LEU A 229 7.86 1.10 8.70
CA LEU A 229 8.22 2.19 7.80
C LEU A 229 9.72 2.49 7.88
N THR A 230 10.37 2.58 6.73
CA THR A 230 11.77 2.99 6.62
C THR A 230 11.98 4.00 5.50
N ILE A 231 13.05 4.79 5.63
CA ILE A 231 13.62 5.59 4.55
C ILE A 231 15.13 5.38 4.52
N SER A 232 15.69 5.15 3.33
CA SER A 232 17.11 4.89 3.16
C SER A 232 17.67 5.47 1.86
N GLY A 233 18.99 5.62 1.79
CA GLY A 233 19.68 6.17 0.62
C GLY A 233 21.12 6.53 0.95
N PRO A 234 21.90 7.05 -0.02
CA PRO A 234 23.24 7.57 0.22
C PRO A 234 23.26 8.58 1.38
N ALA A 235 24.36 8.65 2.14
CA ALA A 235 24.47 9.61 3.24
C ALA A 235 24.30 11.08 2.76
N SER A 236 24.72 11.37 1.53
CA SER A 236 24.51 12.67 0.87
C SER A 236 23.03 12.96 0.57
N SER A 237 22.16 11.96 0.52
CA SER A 237 20.71 12.15 0.41
C SER A 237 20.08 12.61 1.73
N PHE A 238 20.82 12.75 2.82
CA PHE A 238 20.29 13.20 4.12
C PHE A 238 21.12 14.33 4.75
N SER A 239 22.12 14.83 4.03
CA SER A 239 23.01 15.91 4.48
C SER A 239 22.92 17.04 3.47
N ALA A 240 22.32 18.16 3.88
CA ALA A 240 22.23 19.37 3.07
C ALA A 240 23.55 20.18 3.11
#